data_AF-A0A1E9JV25-F1
#
_entry.id   AF-A0A1E9JV25-F1
#
_cell.length_a   1.000
_cell.length_b   1.000
_cell.length_c   1.000
_cell.angle_alpha   90.00
_cell.angle_beta   90.00
_cell.angle_gamma   90.00
#
_symmetry.space_group_name_H-M   'P 1'
#
loop_
_entity.id
_entity.type
_entity.pdbx_description
1 polymer ?
#
loop_
_entity_poly.entity_id
_entity_poly.type
_entity_poly.pdbx_seq_one_letter_code
_entity_poly.pdbx_strand_id
1 'polypeptide(L)' 'MKLYEEAISDFTKAIELDSEFIFAYHKRGIAKYKLKNYIGANSDFKKANELNPKLKNPFKD' A
#
# COMPACT_ATOMS: atom_id res chain seq x y z
N MET A 1 -4.15 -6.81 17.96
CA MET A 1 -4.58 -5.60 17.23
C MET A 1 -3.47 -4.57 17.18
N LYS A 2 -2.82 -4.24 18.32
CA LYS A 2 -1.66 -3.33 18.40
C LYS A 2 -0.57 -3.53 17.33
N LEU A 3 -0.17 -4.79 17.06
CA LEU A 3 0.81 -5.11 16.02
C LEU A 3 0.42 -4.63 14.61
N TYR A 4 -0.89 -4.61 14.29
CA TYR A 4 -1.35 -4.14 12.99
C TYR A 4 -1.38 -2.61 12.91
N GLU A 5 -1.62 -1.92 14.02
CA GLU A 5 -1.55 -0.46 14.09
C GLU A 5 -0.11 0.04 13.97
N GLU A 6 0.83 -0.61 14.65
CA GLU A 6 2.26 -0.37 14.51
C GLU A 6 2.73 -0.62 13.07
N ALA A 7 2.33 -1.75 12.47
CA ALA A 7 2.62 -2.03 11.07
C ALA A 7 2.07 -0.95 10.12
N ILE A 8 0.86 -0.43 10.36
CA ILE A 8 0.31 0.66 9.55
C ILE A 8 1.18 1.92 9.65
N SER A 9 1.66 2.25 10.84
CA SER A 9 2.54 3.40 11.06
C SER A 9 3.86 3.24 10.30
N ASP A 10 4.51 2.08 10.43
CA ASP A 10 5.80 1.81 9.79
C ASP A 10 5.70 1.83 8.27
N PHE A 11 4.66 1.20 7.69
CA PHE A 11 4.45 1.25 6.24
C PHE A 11 4.01 2.63 5.74
N THR A 12 3.39 3.46 6.59
CA THR A 12 3.09 4.85 6.22
C THR A 12 4.38 5.66 6.09
N LYS A 13 5.31 5.54 7.05
CA LYS A 13 6.64 6.17 6.92
C LYS A 13 7.40 5.67 5.69
N ALA A 14 7.33 4.37 5.40
CA ALA A 14 7.95 3.82 4.20
C ALA A 14 7.39 4.43 2.90
N ILE A 15 6.09 4.70 2.85
CA ILE A 15 5.42 5.36 1.71
C ILE A 15 5.76 6.85 1.63
N GLU A 16 5.95 7.52 2.77
CA GLU A 16 6.40 8.92 2.80
C GLU A 16 7.84 9.07 2.27
N LEU A 17 8.70 8.07 2.54
CA LEU A 17 10.07 8.01 2.04
C LEU A 17 10.13 7.60 0.56
N ASP A 18 9.30 6.65 0.15
CA ASP A 18 9.17 6.19 -1.24
C ASP A 18 7.70 5.96 -1.60
N SER A 19 7.12 6.93 -2.30
CA SER A 19 5.72 6.91 -2.72
C SER A 19 5.41 5.85 -3.78
N GLU A 20 6.41 5.23 -4.39
CA GLU A 20 6.26 4.15 -5.36
C GLU A 20 6.54 2.76 -4.74
N PHE A 21 6.74 2.68 -3.42
CA PHE A 21 7.04 1.42 -2.74
C PHE A 21 5.83 0.48 -2.65
N ILE A 22 5.60 -0.28 -3.73
CA ILE A 22 4.47 -1.22 -3.92
C ILE A 22 4.24 -2.12 -2.70
N PHE A 23 5.32 -2.67 -2.14
CA PHE A 23 5.23 -3.62 -1.03
C PHE A 23 4.68 -2.97 0.25
N ALA A 24 5.02 -1.70 0.52
CA ALA A 24 4.52 -0.98 1.68
C ALA A 24 3.00 -0.77 1.59
N TYR A 25 2.48 -0.41 0.41
CA TYR A 25 1.03 -0.35 0.18
C TYR A 25 0.38 -1.71 0.41
N HIS A 26 0.89 -2.78 -0.20
CA HIS A 26 0.30 -4.11 -0.04
C HIS A 26 0.28 -4.58 1.43
N LYS A 27 1.38 -4.40 2.18
CA LYS A 27 1.45 -4.80 3.59
C LYS A 27 0.58 -3.92 4.50
N ARG A 28 0.52 -2.60 4.26
CA ARG A 28 -0.38 -1.70 4.98
C ARG A 28 -1.86 -2.05 4.73
N GLY A 29 -2.20 -2.44 3.50
CA GLY A 29 -3.52 -2.94 3.15
C GLY A 29 -3.93 -4.20 3.92
N ILE A 30 -3.03 -5.18 4.04
CA ILE A 30 -3.26 -6.40 4.85
C ILE A 30 -3.49 -6.03 6.32
N ALA A 31 -2.67 -5.14 6.90
CA ALA A 31 -2.82 -4.72 8.29
C ALA A 31 -4.18 -4.03 8.53
N LYS A 32 -4.57 -3.11 7.65
CA LYS A 32 -5.90 -2.46 7.69
C LYS A 32 -7.05 -3.47 7.56
N TYR A 33 -6.91 -4.47 6.68
CA TYR A 33 -7.90 -5.54 6.54
C TYR A 33 -8.05 -6.37 7.83
N LYS A 34 -6.95 -6.71 8.50
CA LYS A 34 -6.97 -7.43 9.78
C LYS A 34 -7.62 -6.62 10.91
N LEU A 35 -7.61 -5.29 10.81
CA LEU A 35 -8.33 -4.36 11.69
C LEU A 35 -9.76 -4.05 11.21
N LYS A 36 -10.26 -4.76 10.19
CA LYS A 36 -11.59 -4.54 9.58
C LYS A 36 -11.77 -3.16 8.93
N ASN A 37 -10.68 -2.42 8.70
CA ASN A 37 -10.69 -1.20 7.90
C ASN A 37 -10.59 -1.57 6.41
N TYR A 38 -11.70 -2.07 5.87
CA TYR A 38 -11.75 -2.58 4.51
C TYR A 38 -11.62 -1.49 3.45
N ILE A 39 -12.15 -0.29 3.70
CA ILE A 39 -12.04 0.86 2.80
C ILE A 39 -10.57 1.26 2.65
N GLY A 40 -9.87 1.41 3.79
CA GLY A 40 -8.46 1.76 3.78
C GLY A 40 -7.57 0.66 3.18
N ALA A 41 -7.92 -0.61 3.41
CA ALA A 41 -7.23 -1.74 2.80
C ALA A 41 -7.35 -1.75 1.28
N ASN A 42 -8.58 -1.57 0.76
CA ASN A 42 -8.85 -1.54 -0.67
C ASN A 42 -8.12 -0.37 -1.36
N SER A 43 -8.06 0.80 -0.73
CA SER A 43 -7.30 1.94 -1.25
C SER A 43 -5.81 1.62 -1.41
N ASP A 44 -5.20 0.98 -0.40
CA ASP A 44 -3.80 0.58 -0.46
C ASP A 44 -3.54 -0.50 -1.53
N PHE A 45 -4.42 -1.50 -1.66
CA PHE A 45 -4.29 -2.51 -2.71
C PHE A 45 -4.44 -1.93 -4.11
N LYS A 46 -5.38 -1.00 -4.31
CA LYS A 46 -5.54 -0.29 -5.57
C LYS A 46 -4.27 0.47 -5.93
N LYS A 47 -3.69 1.20 -4.97
CA LYS A 47 -2.44 1.95 -5.21
C LYS A 47 -1.26 1.03 -5.52
N ALA A 48 -1.13 -0.10 -4.81
CA ALA A 48 -0.11 -1.10 -5.12
C ALA A 48 -0.24 -1.65 -6.56
N ASN A 49 -1.48 -1.88 -7.02
CA ASN A 49 -1.75 -2.33 -8.39
C ASN A 49 -1.44 -1.24 -9.43
N GLU A 50 -1.76 0.03 -9.15
CA GLU A 50 -1.43 1.18 -10.02
C GLU A 50 0.09 1.38 -10.18
N LEU A 51 0.86 1.05 -9.13
CA LEU A 51 2.31 1.21 -9.10
C LEU A 51 3.08 0.05 -9.72
N ASN A 52 2.47 -1.14 -9.92
CA ASN A 52 3.14 -2.27 -10.58
C ASN A 52 3.33 -1.98 -12.09
N PRO A 53 4.55 -1.66 -12.58
CA PRO A 53 4.74 -0.99 -13.87
C PRO A 53 4.67 -1.90 -15.10
N LYS A 54 4.26 -3.17 -15.01
CA LYS A 54 4.01 -3.97 -16.22
C LYS A 54 2.92 -3.38 -17.14
N LEU A 55 2.20 -2.34 -16.72
CA LEU A 55 1.20 -1.61 -17.50
C LEU A 55 1.43 -0.09 -17.65
N LYS A 56 2.44 0.49 -17.01
CA LYS A 56 2.84 1.89 -17.28
C LYS A 56 3.72 1.83 -18.54
N ASN A 57 3.07 1.63 -19.68
CA ASN A 57 3.69 1.50 -21.00
C ASN A 57 4.86 2.49 -21.12
N PRO A 58 6.12 2.04 -21.29
CA PRO A 58 7.25 2.94 -21.51
C PRO A 58 7.15 3.72 -22.84
N PHE A 59 6.13 3.41 -23.66
CA PHE A 59 5.86 4.03 -24.97
C PHE A 59 4.52 4.79 -25.01
N LYS A 60 4.05 5.36 -23.90
CA LYS A 60 2.96 6.36 -23.97
C LYS A 60 3.55 7.74 -24.25
N ASP A 61 3.89 7.95 -25.52
CA ASP A 61 3.92 9.24 -26.22
C ASP A 61 3.06 9.10 -27.49
#